data_AF-A0A2V9VDX2-F1
#
_entry.id   AF-A0A2V9VDX2-F1
#
_cell.length_a   1.000
_cell.length_b   1.000
_cell.length_c   1.000
_cell.angle_alpha   90.00
_cell.angle_beta   90.00
_cell.angle_gamma   90.00
#
_symmetry.space_group_name_H-M   'P 1'
#
loop_
_entity.id
_entity.type
_entity.pdbx_description
1 polymer ?
#
loop_
_entity_poly.entity_id
_entity_poly.type
_entity_poly.pdbx_seq_one_letter_code
_entity_poly.pdbx_strand_id
1 'polypeptide(L)' 'MDKREERWRELCAKAAVEYDPQKLLELVTEITRLLGEKYGRAQANPDEPSPESSGKASDT' A
#
# COMPACT_ATOMS: atom_id res chain seq x y z
N MET A 1 20.84 1.69 -15.81
CA MET A 1 19.63 1.03 -15.29
C MET A 1 19.33 1.61 -13.93
N ASP A 2 18.12 2.09 -13.73
CA ASP A 2 17.74 2.79 -12.50
C ASP A 2 17.48 1.74 -11.41
N LYS A 3 18.32 1.65 -10.38
CA LYS A 3 18.38 0.53 -9.41
C LYS A 3 17.03 0.24 -8.73
N ARG A 4 16.17 1.25 -8.60
CA ARG A 4 14.82 1.09 -8.07
C ARG A 4 13.91 0.29 -9.01
N GLU A 5 14.11 0.38 -10.32
CA GLU A 5 13.34 -0.39 -11.30
C GLU A 5 13.62 -1.88 -11.21
N GLU A 6 14.87 -2.24 -10.94
CA GLU A 6 15.27 -3.63 -10.72
C GLU A 6 14.66 -4.15 -9.42
N ARG A 7 14.61 -3.31 -8.38
CA ARG A 7 14.16 -3.73 -7.06
C ARG A 7 12.68 -4.14 -7.00
N TRP A 8 11.75 -3.37 -7.57
CA TRP A 8 10.34 -3.76 -7.50
C TRP A 8 10.07 -5.04 -8.32
N ARG A 9 10.79 -5.25 -9.43
CA ARG A 9 10.69 -6.48 -10.22
C ARG A 9 11.17 -7.71 -9.45
N GLU A 10 12.28 -7.60 -8.73
CA GLU A 10 12.77 -8.67 -7.85
C GLU A 10 11.75 -9.04 -6.77
N LEU A 11 11.11 -8.02 -6.17
CA LEU A 11 10.10 -8.25 -5.14
C LEU A 11 8.85 -8.92 -5.72
N CYS A 12 8.44 -8.59 -6.95
CA CYS A 12 7.36 -9.31 -7.64
C CYS A 12 7.68 -10.80 -7.83
N ALA A 13 8.93 -11.12 -8.21
CA ALA A 13 9.34 -12.51 -8.37
C ALA A 13 9.30 -13.29 -7.04
N LYS A 14 9.66 -12.64 -5.93
CA LYS A 14 9.57 -13.24 -4.58
C LYS A 14 8.12 -13.42 -4.13
N ALA A 15 7.28 -12.41 -4.34
CA ALA A 15 5.87 -12.46 -3.97
C ALA A 15 5.11 -13.58 -4.71
N ALA A 16 5.46 -13.83 -5.98
CA ALA A 16 4.81 -14.86 -6.81
C ALA A 16 4.94 -16.29 -6.27
N VAL A 17 5.93 -16.55 -5.41
CA VAL A 17 6.21 -17.87 -4.83
C VAL A 17 6.11 -17.88 -3.30
N GLU A 18 5.71 -16.77 -2.68
CA GLU A 18 5.61 -16.66 -1.23
C GLU A 18 4.29 -17.28 -0.75
N TYR A 19 4.39 -18.18 0.23
CA TYR A 19 3.25 -18.90 0.82
C TYR A 19 2.86 -18.33 2.19
N ASP A 20 3.81 -17.68 2.89
CA ASP A 20 3.53 -17.05 4.16
C ASP A 20 2.72 -15.75 3.92
N PRO A 21 1.46 -15.69 4.39
CA PRO A 21 0.59 -14.55 4.13
C PRO A 21 1.13 -13.23 4.71
N GLN A 22 1.86 -13.29 5.83
CA GLN A 22 2.46 -12.12 6.45
C GLN A 22 3.61 -11.58 5.60
N LYS A 23 4.49 -12.47 5.13
CA LYS A 23 5.60 -12.09 4.24
C LYS A 23 5.10 -11.60 2.88
N LEU A 24 4.05 -12.23 2.35
CA LEU A 24 3.44 -11.78 1.09
C LEU A 24 2.90 -10.35 1.22
N LEU A 25 2.23 -10.03 2.33
CA LEU A 25 1.72 -8.68 2.59
C LEU A 25 2.85 -7.65 2.69
N GLU A 26 3.97 -8.00 3.34
CA GLU A 26 5.15 -7.14 3.43
C GLU A 26 5.76 -6.87 2.05
N LEU A 27 5.91 -7.92 1.23
CA LEU A 27 6.43 -7.80 -0.14
C LEU A 27 5.54 -6.91 -1.01
N VAL A 28 4.22 -7.12 -0.98
CA VAL A 28 3.24 -6.34 -1.76
C VAL A 28 3.20 -4.88 -1.30
N THR A 29 3.31 -4.63 0.01
CA THR A 29 3.37 -3.27 0.57
C THR A 29 4.59 -2.52 0.05
N GLU A 30 5.76 -3.15 0.07
CA GLU A 30 7.00 -2.54 -0.39
C GLU A 30 7.01 -2.33 -1.93
N ILE A 31 6.47 -3.29 -2.70
CA ILE A 31 6.25 -3.12 -4.15
C ILE A 31 5.38 -1.88 -4.42
N THR A 32 4.29 -1.75 -3.68
CA THR A 32 3.34 -0.63 -3.83
C THR A 32 3.98 0.71 -3.48
N ARG A 33 4.84 0.75 -2.45
CA ARG A 33 5.61 1.95 -2.09
C ARG A 33 6.56 2.36 -3.22
N LEU A 34 7.38 1.42 -3.71
CA LEU A 34 8.36 1.69 -4.76
C LEU A 34 7.72 2.13 -6.09
N LEU A 35 6.62 1.47 -6.48
CA LEU A 35 5.87 1.86 -7.67
C LEU A 35 5.16 3.20 -7.49
N GLY A 36 4.62 3.48 -6.30
CA GLY A 36 4.02 4.77 -5.97
C GLY A 36 5.02 5.93 -6.02
N GLU A 37 6.25 5.71 -5.58
CA GLU A 37 7.35 6.69 -5.67
C GLU A 37 7.81 6.90 -7.11
N LYS A 38 7.86 5.83 -7.91
CA LYS A 38 8.34 5.88 -9.30
C LYS A 38 7.31 6.52 -10.25
N TYR A 39 6.04 6.17 -10.09
CA TYR A 39 4.98 6.54 -11.02
C TYR A 39 4.09 7.67 -10.50
N GLY A 40 4.31 8.14 -9.27
CA GLY A 40 3.49 9.16 -8.62
C GLY A 40 2.07 8.65 -8.43
N ARG A 41 1.75 8.10 -7.25
CA ARG A 41 0.42 7.50 -7.01
C ARG A 41 -0.68 8.51 -7.38
N ALA A 42 -1.41 8.25 -8.47
CA ALA A 42 -2.74 8.78 -8.69
C ALA A 42 -3.56 8.36 -7.47
N GLN A 43 -3.92 9.33 -6.63
CA GLN A 43 -4.84 9.10 -5.54
C GLN A 43 -6.17 8.55 -6.09
N ALA A 44 -6.94 7.96 -5.16
CA ALA A 44 -8.37 7.66 -5.26
C ALA A 44 -8.63 6.21 -5.73
N ASN A 45 -9.34 5.34 -4.99
CA ASN A 45 -10.62 5.48 -4.25
C ASN A 45 -10.97 4.11 -3.58
N PRO A 46 -12.20 3.83 -3.08
CA PRO A 46 -13.18 4.56 -2.26
C PRO A 46 -13.72 3.73 -1.05
N ASP A 47 -13.14 2.57 -0.73
CA ASP A 47 -13.76 1.57 0.18
C ASP A 47 -13.55 1.81 1.68
N GLU A 48 -13.32 3.06 2.10
CA GLU A 48 -13.39 3.43 3.51
C GLU A 48 -14.79 4.00 3.82
N PRO A 49 -15.74 3.21 4.36
CA PRO A 49 -16.83 3.82 5.10
C PRO A 49 -16.21 4.46 6.35
N SER A 50 -16.10 5.80 6.30
CA SER A 50 -15.76 6.64 7.43
C SER A 50 -16.51 6.18 8.69
N PRO A 51 -15.81 5.71 9.74
CA PRO A 51 -16.48 5.36 10.97
C PRO A 51 -16.75 6.63 11.78
N GLU A 52 -18.04 6.93 11.93
CA GLU A 52 -18.65 7.52 13.14
C GLU A 52 -18.38 9.03 13.36
N SER A 53 -19.33 9.93 13.15
CA SER A 53 -20.55 10.10 13.96
C SER A 53 -20.38 9.66 15.43
N SER A 54 -19.87 10.54 16.29
CA SER A 54 -20.33 10.59 17.68
C SER A 54 -20.28 12.02 18.19
N GLY A 55 -21.47 12.55 18.44
CA GLY A 55 -21.65 13.88 18.97
C GLY A 55 -21.10 14.04 20.39
N LYS A 56 -20.79 15.29 20.71
CA LYS A 56 -21.07 15.80 22.04
C LYS A 56 -21.52 17.24 21.89
N ALA A 57 -22.83 17.44 22.06
CA ALA A 57 -23.36 18.72 22.48
C ALA A 57 -22.62 19.16 23.75
N SER A 58 -22.36 20.45 23.90
CA SER A 58 -22.86 21.27 25.02
C SER A 58 -22.32 22.69 24.90
N ASP A 59 -23.26 23.59 24.66
CA ASP A 59 -23.22 25.03 24.90
C ASP A 59 -23.10 25.30 26.41
N THR A 60 -22.14 26.15 26.81
CA THR A 60 -22.16 27.03 28.01
C THR A 60 -20.87 27.84 28.03
#